data_AF-H8KTP1-F1
#
_entry.id   AF-H8KTP1-F1
#
_cell.length_a   1.000
_cell.length_b   1.000
_cell.length_c   1.000
_cell.angle_alpha   90.00
_cell.angle_beta   90.00
_cell.angle_gamma   90.00
#
_symmetry.space_group_name_H-M   'P 1'
#
loop_
_entity.id
_entity.type
_entity.pdbx_description
1 polymer ?
#
loop_
_entity_poly.entity_id
_entity_poly.type
_entity_poly.pdbx_seq_one_letter_code
_entity_poly.pdbx_strand_id
1 'polypeptide(L)'
;MNTFTERQVEIMEAASVRIDKFGIQSLTIKNLASDIGLSEPALYRHFNSKNDILLGLLTYFIAEMKTRIALVIAKPHQTAGEELRAIFDSQLNTLIKKPAIVSVIFSESIFHFDDDLSKKVAEIMELMQGHINRNIESGQKASSYSKLINASTLTTIILGSIRLTVLKWKQSGHKSDLVKEGTEVLAAILKMIENNK
;
A
#
# COMPACT_ATOMS: atom_id res chain seq x y z
N MET A 1 0.33 -20.36 1.46
CA MET A 1 1.66 -20.95 1.28
C MET A 1 2.65 -19.81 1.09
N ASN A 2 3.68 -19.71 1.93
CA ASN A 2 4.73 -18.72 1.75
C ASN A 2 5.53 -19.09 0.50
N THR A 3 5.48 -18.23 -0.52
CA THR A 3 6.21 -18.37 -1.79
C THR A 3 7.70 -18.06 -1.69
N PHE A 4 8.19 -17.63 -0.52
CA PHE A 4 9.57 -17.25 -0.29
C PHE A 4 10.20 -18.08 0.85
N THR A 5 11.46 -18.45 0.66
CA THR A 5 12.29 -19.07 1.71
C THR A 5 12.59 -18.06 2.84
N GLU A 6 12.93 -18.56 4.03
CA GLU A 6 13.36 -17.69 5.15
C GLU A 6 14.50 -16.75 4.73
N ARG A 7 15.48 -17.27 3.98
CA ARG A 7 16.59 -16.46 3.49
C ARG A 7 16.15 -15.37 2.50
N GLN A 8 15.16 -15.64 1.65
CA GLN A 8 14.60 -14.63 0.75
C GLN A 8 13.85 -13.53 1.53
N VAL A 9 13.16 -13.90 2.62
CA VAL A 9 12.51 -12.93 3.50
C VAL A 9 13.55 -12.02 4.17
N GLU A 10 14.63 -12.58 4.72
CA GLU A 10 15.72 -11.79 5.32
C GLU A 10 16.36 -10.80 4.31
N ILE A 11 16.56 -11.24 3.06
CA ILE A 11 17.10 -10.39 1.99
C ILE A 11 16.13 -9.24 1.67
N MET A 12 14.82 -9.52 1.61
CA MET A 12 13.79 -8.50 1.38
C MET A 12 13.69 -7.51 2.54
N GLU A 13 13.82 -7.97 3.79
CA GLU A 13 13.85 -7.10 4.97
C GLU A 13 15.07 -6.18 4.95
N ALA A 14 16.25 -6.70 4.64
CA ALA A 14 17.46 -5.89 4.48
C ALA A 14 17.33 -4.87 3.34
N ALA A 15 16.71 -5.25 2.22
CA ALA A 15 16.41 -4.35 1.12
C ALA A 15 15.49 -3.21 1.57
N SER A 16 14.46 -3.52 2.38
CA SER A 16 13.56 -2.52 2.94
C SER A 16 14.30 -1.52 3.83
N VAL A 17 15.16 -2.01 4.73
CA VAL A 17 15.98 -1.15 5.61
C VAL A 17 16.90 -0.23 4.80
N ARG A 18 17.51 -0.72 3.72
CA ARG A 18 18.33 0.11 2.83
C ARG A 18 17.50 1.17 2.11
N ILE A 19 16.34 0.80 1.55
CA ILE A 19 15.43 1.74 0.87
C ILE A 19 15.02 2.86 1.84
N ASP A 20 14.71 2.52 3.08
CA ASP A 20 14.27 3.49 4.09
C ASP A 20 15.37 4.48 4.47
N LYS A 21 16.62 3.99 4.61
CA LYS A 21 17.76 4.82 5.04
C LYS A 21 18.35 5.66 3.91
N PHE A 22 18.42 5.11 2.71
CA PHE A 22 19.25 5.64 1.63
C PHE A 22 18.49 5.86 0.32
N GLY A 23 17.18 5.58 0.31
CA GLY A 23 16.32 5.67 -0.87
C GLY A 23 16.49 4.49 -1.82
N ILE A 24 15.47 4.29 -2.66
CA ILE A 24 15.39 3.15 -3.60
C ILE A 24 16.55 3.10 -4.60
N GLN A 25 17.11 4.24 -4.98
CA GLN A 25 18.22 4.30 -5.93
C GLN A 25 19.49 3.67 -5.36
N SER A 26 19.67 3.72 -4.04
CA SER A 26 20.82 3.11 -3.35
C SER A 26 20.79 1.58 -3.32
N LEU A 27 19.61 0.98 -3.56
CA LEU A 27 19.45 -0.47 -3.58
C LEU A 27 20.15 -1.03 -4.82
N THR A 28 21.30 -1.68 -4.61
CA THR A 28 22.05 -2.45 -5.60
C THR A 28 22.40 -3.81 -4.99
N ILE A 29 22.65 -4.81 -5.83
CA ILE A 29 23.04 -6.16 -5.37
C ILE A 29 24.29 -6.09 -4.49
N LYS A 30 25.31 -5.33 -4.93
CA LYS A 30 26.52 -5.04 -4.17
C LYS A 30 26.25 -4.46 -2.78
N ASN A 31 25.49 -3.37 -2.74
CA ASN A 31 25.22 -2.67 -1.48
C ASN A 31 24.40 -3.52 -0.52
N LEU A 32 23.40 -4.24 -1.04
CA LEU A 32 22.57 -5.13 -0.24
C LEU A 32 23.37 -6.32 0.29
N ALA A 33 24.20 -6.96 -0.54
CA ALA A 33 25.07 -8.05 -0.11
C ALA A 33 26.02 -7.60 1.01
N SER A 34 26.59 -6.38 0.90
CA SER A 34 27.39 -5.77 1.95
C SER A 34 26.62 -5.55 3.26
N ASP A 35 25.35 -5.14 3.20
CA ASP A 35 24.54 -4.89 4.41
C ASP A 35 24.31 -6.15 5.25
N ILE A 36 24.23 -7.31 4.59
CA ILE A 36 23.93 -8.60 5.24
C ILE A 36 25.12 -9.55 5.31
N GLY A 37 26.34 -9.05 5.05
CA GLY A 37 27.58 -9.84 5.13
C GLY A 37 27.67 -10.99 4.13
N LEU A 38 27.05 -10.85 2.95
CA LEU A 38 27.12 -11.82 1.87
C LEU A 38 28.01 -11.34 0.72
N SER A 39 28.46 -12.28 -0.10
CA SER A 39 28.99 -11.98 -1.43
C SER A 39 27.85 -11.78 -2.44
N GLU A 40 28.08 -11.00 -3.49
CA GLU A 40 27.09 -10.82 -4.58
C GLU A 40 26.65 -12.17 -5.19
N PRO A 41 27.55 -13.12 -5.50
CA PRO A 41 27.14 -14.45 -5.99
C PRO A 41 26.24 -15.22 -5.02
N ALA A 42 26.43 -15.04 -3.70
CA ALA A 42 25.57 -15.67 -2.71
C ALA A 42 24.15 -15.08 -2.75
N LEU A 43 24.01 -13.77 -2.99
CA LEU A 43 22.72 -13.11 -3.15
C LEU A 43 22.01 -13.54 -4.45
N TYR A 44 22.77 -13.69 -5.55
CA TYR A 44 22.24 -14.14 -6.85
C TYR A 44 21.62 -15.55 -6.80
N ARG A 45 21.96 -16.38 -5.82
CA ARG A 45 21.28 -17.69 -5.61
C ARG A 45 19.83 -17.55 -5.15
N HIS A 46 19.42 -16.38 -4.65
CA HIS A 46 18.08 -16.15 -4.11
C HIS A 46 17.24 -15.21 -4.97
N PHE A 47 17.88 -14.24 -5.64
CA PHE A 47 17.23 -13.27 -6.53
C PHE A 47 18.15 -12.95 -7.70
N ASN A 48 17.64 -12.97 -8.94
CA ASN A 48 18.49 -12.76 -10.12
C ASN A 48 18.79 -11.28 -10.37
N SER A 49 17.98 -10.39 -9.80
CA SER A 49 18.10 -8.95 -10.01
C SER A 49 17.59 -8.15 -8.82
N LYS A 50 17.91 -6.85 -8.80
CA LYS A 50 17.28 -5.88 -7.88
C LYS A 50 15.76 -5.89 -8.05
N ASN A 51 15.27 -5.99 -9.29
CA ASN A 51 13.85 -5.94 -9.60
C ASN A 51 13.14 -7.18 -9.06
N ASP A 52 13.78 -8.36 -9.06
CA ASP A 52 13.23 -9.59 -8.47
C ASP A 52 13.02 -9.41 -6.95
N ILE A 53 13.92 -8.70 -6.26
CA ILE A 53 13.79 -8.38 -4.84
C ILE A 53 12.61 -7.43 -4.60
N LEU A 54 12.49 -6.38 -5.41
CA LEU A 54 11.38 -5.43 -5.34
C LEU A 54 10.04 -6.10 -5.66
N LEU A 55 10.02 -6.99 -6.65
CA LEU A 55 8.88 -7.81 -7.03
C LEU A 55 8.47 -8.73 -5.88
N GLY A 56 9.45 -9.33 -5.20
CA GLY A 56 9.24 -10.10 -3.98
C GLY A 56 8.58 -9.27 -2.87
N LEU A 57 9.11 -8.07 -2.62
CA LEU A 57 8.57 -7.13 -1.62
C LEU A 57 7.11 -6.77 -1.89
N LEU A 58 6.78 -6.38 -3.13
CA LEU A 58 5.41 -6.04 -3.50
C LEU A 58 4.50 -7.25 -3.44
N THR A 59 4.95 -8.42 -3.88
CA THR A 59 4.17 -9.66 -3.83
C THR A 59 3.85 -10.06 -2.38
N TYR A 60 4.84 -9.99 -1.50
CA TYR A 60 4.65 -10.26 -0.07
C TYR A 60 3.68 -9.24 0.56
N PHE A 61 3.87 -7.95 0.26
CA PHE A 61 2.98 -6.89 0.75
C PHE A 61 1.53 -7.08 0.31
N ILE A 62 1.30 -7.44 -0.96
CA ILE A 62 -0.04 -7.72 -1.51
C ILE A 62 -0.70 -8.89 -0.77
N ALA A 63 0.03 -9.98 -0.52
CA ALA A 63 -0.50 -11.13 0.20
C ALA A 63 -0.91 -10.75 1.63
N GLU A 64 -0.04 -10.06 2.38
CA GLU A 64 -0.38 -9.56 3.71
C GLU A 64 -1.56 -8.59 3.67
N MET A 65 -1.61 -7.70 2.67
CA MET A 65 -2.69 -6.73 2.50
C MET A 65 -4.04 -7.40 2.29
N LYS A 66 -4.12 -8.41 1.42
CA LYS A 66 -5.34 -9.21 1.19
C LYS A 66 -5.83 -9.84 2.50
N THR A 67 -4.93 -10.48 3.26
CA THR A 67 -5.27 -11.10 4.55
C THR A 67 -5.74 -10.07 5.56
N ARG A 68 -5.02 -8.95 5.75
CA ARG A 68 -5.39 -7.91 6.72
C ARG A 68 -6.74 -7.29 6.40
N ILE A 69 -6.99 -6.93 5.14
CA ILE A 69 -8.27 -6.31 4.75
C ILE A 69 -9.41 -7.31 4.92
N ALA A 70 -9.22 -8.59 4.56
CA ALA A 70 -10.24 -9.62 4.79
C ALA A 70 -10.60 -9.74 6.28
N LEU A 71 -9.60 -9.70 7.18
CA LEU A 71 -9.84 -9.71 8.62
C LEU A 71 -10.56 -8.45 9.13
N VAL A 72 -10.32 -7.28 8.53
CA VAL A 72 -11.05 -6.05 8.86
C VAL A 72 -12.51 -6.16 8.44
N ILE A 73 -12.77 -6.64 7.22
CA ILE A 73 -14.14 -6.78 6.67
C ILE A 73 -14.94 -7.87 7.41
N ALA A 74 -14.28 -8.92 7.91
CA ALA A 74 -14.94 -9.98 8.65
C ALA A 74 -15.45 -9.54 10.04
N LYS A 75 -15.01 -8.39 10.55
CA LYS A 75 -15.50 -7.82 11.82
C LYS A 75 -16.85 -7.12 11.59
N PRO A 76 -17.75 -7.14 12.59
CA PRO A 76 -18.99 -6.38 12.50
C PRO A 76 -18.72 -4.88 12.51
N HIS A 77 -19.36 -4.16 11.59
CA HIS A 77 -19.38 -2.70 11.51
C HIS A 77 -20.84 -2.23 11.52
N GLN A 78 -21.14 -1.14 12.23
CA GLN A 78 -22.52 -0.62 12.33
C GLN A 78 -22.92 0.15 11.06
N THR A 79 -21.96 0.75 10.37
CA THR A 79 -22.18 1.51 9.14
C THR A 79 -21.12 1.19 8.08
N ALA A 80 -21.45 1.44 6.80
CA ALA A 80 -20.48 1.38 5.72
C ALA A 80 -19.29 2.34 5.97
N GLY A 81 -19.55 3.49 6.60
CA GLY A 81 -18.51 4.46 6.92
C GLY A 81 -17.52 3.94 7.94
N GLU A 82 -18.00 3.21 8.96
CA GLU A 82 -17.13 2.54 9.95
C GLU A 82 -16.23 1.48 9.31
N GLU A 83 -16.80 0.63 8.43
CA GLU A 83 -16.02 -0.36 7.69
C GLU A 83 -14.92 0.33 6.85
N LEU A 84 -15.26 1.40 6.14
CA LEU A 84 -14.30 2.12 5.31
C LEU A 84 -13.19 2.76 6.15
N ARG A 85 -13.54 3.41 7.28
CA ARG A 85 -12.57 3.94 8.24
C ARG A 85 -11.62 2.84 8.73
N ALA A 86 -12.15 1.68 9.12
CA ALA A 86 -11.32 0.56 9.58
C ALA A 86 -10.36 0.02 8.51
N ILE A 87 -10.78 -0.03 7.24
CA ILE A 87 -9.90 -0.41 6.13
C ILE A 87 -8.76 0.60 5.97
N PHE A 88 -9.07 1.89 5.95
CA PHE A 88 -8.05 2.95 5.82
C PHE A 88 -7.12 3.01 7.02
N ASP A 89 -7.62 2.88 8.25
CA ASP A 89 -6.80 2.80 9.45
C ASP A 89 -5.81 1.64 9.36
N SER A 90 -6.27 0.46 8.95
CA SER A 90 -5.39 -0.70 8.76
C SER A 90 -4.31 -0.45 7.71
N GLN A 91 -4.65 0.18 6.58
CA GLN A 91 -3.68 0.46 5.53
C GLN A 91 -2.69 1.55 5.91
N LEU A 92 -3.15 2.71 6.41
CA LEU A 92 -2.29 3.82 6.82
C LEU A 92 -1.29 3.37 7.90
N ASN A 93 -1.75 2.62 8.91
CA ASN A 93 -0.88 2.06 9.93
C ASN A 93 0.14 1.05 9.35
N THR A 94 -0.22 0.29 8.32
CA THR A 94 0.73 -0.61 7.66
C THR A 94 1.80 0.17 6.90
N LEU A 95 1.41 1.24 6.18
CA LEU A 95 2.35 2.05 5.41
C LEU A 95 3.38 2.75 6.30
N ILE A 96 2.99 3.18 7.51
CA ILE A 96 3.93 3.71 8.51
C ILE A 96 4.95 2.65 8.96
N LYS A 97 4.51 1.40 9.11
CA LYS A 97 5.38 0.28 9.50
C LYS A 97 6.26 -0.22 8.35
N LYS A 98 5.89 0.08 7.10
CA LYS A 98 6.58 -0.37 5.88
C LYS A 98 6.84 0.79 4.89
N PRO A 99 7.58 1.84 5.28
CA PRO A 99 7.84 3.02 4.43
C PRO A 99 8.56 2.67 3.11
N ALA A 100 9.35 1.59 3.10
CA ALA A 100 10.01 1.11 1.90
C ALA A 100 9.02 0.79 0.79
N ILE A 101 7.85 0.21 1.14
CA ILE A 101 6.79 -0.10 0.18
C ILE A 101 6.24 1.19 -0.46
N VAL A 102 6.04 2.24 0.34
CA VAL A 102 5.65 3.56 -0.18
C VAL A 102 6.70 4.09 -1.16
N SER A 103 7.98 3.97 -0.81
CA SER A 103 9.06 4.37 -1.70
C SER A 103 9.03 3.61 -3.02
N VAL A 104 8.81 2.29 -3.00
CA VAL A 104 8.69 1.46 -4.20
C VAL A 104 7.47 1.83 -5.04
N ILE A 105 6.27 1.93 -4.44
CA ILE A 105 5.03 2.31 -5.15
C ILE A 105 5.18 3.64 -5.89
N PHE A 106 5.79 4.64 -5.26
CA PHE A 106 5.97 5.97 -5.85
C PHE A 106 7.27 6.10 -6.68
N SER A 107 7.92 4.99 -7.02
CA SER A 107 9.10 4.96 -7.89
C SER A 107 8.80 4.37 -9.27
N GLU A 108 7.53 4.31 -9.66
CA GLU A 108 7.05 3.77 -10.93
C GLU A 108 7.77 4.34 -12.16
N SER A 109 8.13 5.64 -12.15
CA SER A 109 8.92 6.25 -13.23
C SER A 109 10.33 5.68 -13.39
N ILE A 110 10.88 5.07 -12.33
CA ILE A 110 12.18 4.37 -12.37
C ILE A 110 12.02 2.99 -13.05
N PHE A 111 10.82 2.41 -13.03
CA PHE A 111 10.52 1.09 -13.57
C PHE A 111 10.04 1.13 -15.03
N HIS A 112 10.31 2.20 -15.76
CA HIS A 112 9.77 2.47 -17.11
C HIS A 112 10.01 1.37 -18.17
N PHE A 113 10.73 0.30 -17.83
CA PHE A 113 11.02 -0.86 -18.68
C PHE A 113 10.79 -2.22 -17.96
N ASP A 114 10.15 -2.24 -16.79
CA ASP A 114 9.79 -3.44 -16.04
C ASP A 114 8.27 -3.53 -15.86
N ASP A 115 7.65 -4.26 -16.77
CA ASP A 115 6.20 -4.46 -16.80
C ASP A 115 5.68 -5.15 -15.54
N ASP A 116 6.49 -6.01 -14.91
CA ASP A 116 6.02 -6.84 -13.80
C ASP A 116 5.96 -6.06 -12.49
N LEU A 117 6.91 -5.16 -12.24
CA LEU A 117 6.83 -4.22 -11.12
C LEU A 117 5.63 -3.28 -11.27
N SER A 118 5.41 -2.74 -12.47
CA SER A 118 4.30 -1.84 -12.76
C SER A 118 2.95 -2.56 -12.55
N LYS A 119 2.81 -3.80 -13.02
CA LYS A 119 1.63 -4.64 -12.76
C LYS A 119 1.38 -4.87 -11.26
N LYS A 120 2.42 -5.04 -10.45
CA LYS A 120 2.24 -5.21 -8.99
C LYS A 120 1.80 -3.94 -8.30
N VAL A 121 2.31 -2.78 -8.72
CA VAL A 121 1.82 -1.49 -8.23
C VAL A 121 0.35 -1.30 -8.62
N ALA A 122 -0.02 -1.64 -9.87
CA ALA A 122 -1.41 -1.63 -10.32
C ALA A 122 -2.29 -2.58 -9.49
N GLU A 123 -1.83 -3.81 -9.20
CA GLU A 123 -2.57 -4.79 -8.37
C GLU A 123 -2.89 -4.22 -6.97
N ILE A 124 -1.94 -3.51 -6.33
CA ILE A 124 -2.19 -2.84 -5.04
C ILE A 124 -3.31 -1.80 -5.17
N MET A 125 -3.29 -1.03 -6.26
CA MET A 125 -4.27 0.02 -6.50
C MET A 125 -5.66 -0.53 -6.81
N GLU A 126 -5.73 -1.57 -7.62
CA GLU A 126 -6.96 -2.29 -7.96
C GLU A 126 -7.60 -2.94 -6.74
N LEU A 127 -6.79 -3.51 -5.82
CA LEU A 127 -7.29 -4.06 -4.56
C LEU A 127 -7.98 -2.98 -3.73
N MET A 128 -7.31 -1.84 -3.49
CA MET A 128 -7.92 -0.74 -2.74
C MET A 128 -9.16 -0.19 -3.44
N GLN A 129 -9.08 0.03 -4.75
CA GLN A 129 -10.21 0.49 -5.56
C GLN A 129 -11.42 -0.44 -5.42
N GLY A 130 -11.21 -1.75 -5.51
CA GLY A 130 -12.26 -2.75 -5.38
C GLY A 130 -12.89 -2.80 -3.99
N HIS A 131 -12.12 -2.55 -2.92
CA HIS A 131 -12.65 -2.46 -1.56
C HIS A 131 -13.47 -1.18 -1.36
N ILE A 132 -12.95 -0.03 -1.80
CA ILE A 132 -13.64 1.27 -1.69
C ILE A 132 -14.94 1.24 -2.50
N ASN A 133 -14.89 0.81 -3.77
CA ASN A 133 -16.06 0.82 -4.65
C ASN A 133 -17.19 -0.06 -4.09
N ARG A 134 -16.87 -1.26 -3.59
CA ARG A 134 -17.87 -2.13 -2.96
C ARG A 134 -18.51 -1.50 -1.72
N ASN A 135 -17.71 -0.83 -0.88
CA ASN A 135 -18.23 -0.13 0.29
C ASN A 135 -19.18 1.01 -0.11
N ILE A 136 -18.79 1.83 -1.10
CA ILE A 136 -19.62 2.93 -1.60
C ILE A 136 -20.92 2.41 -2.21
N GLU A 137 -20.85 1.38 -3.07
CA GLU A 137 -22.05 0.76 -3.66
C GLU A 137 -22.99 0.20 -2.59
N SER A 138 -22.44 -0.45 -1.56
CA SER A 138 -23.21 -0.99 -0.45
C SER A 138 -23.92 0.13 0.32
N GLY A 139 -23.19 1.20 0.69
CA GLY A 139 -23.78 2.34 1.39
C GLY A 139 -24.82 3.09 0.56
N GLN A 140 -24.61 3.23 -0.75
CA GLN A 140 -25.62 3.80 -1.65
C GLN A 140 -26.86 2.92 -1.76
N LYS A 141 -26.72 1.60 -1.87
CA LYS A 141 -27.85 0.66 -1.89
C LYS A 141 -28.66 0.70 -0.59
N ALA A 142 -27.97 0.82 0.54
CA ALA A 142 -28.58 0.96 1.87
C ALA A 142 -29.10 2.37 2.20
N SER A 143 -28.97 3.33 1.27
CA SER A 143 -29.31 4.74 1.48
C SER A 143 -28.56 5.42 2.64
N SER A 144 -27.45 4.86 3.10
CA SER A 144 -26.55 5.49 4.09
C SER A 144 -25.59 6.48 3.43
N TYR A 145 -25.29 6.29 2.16
CA TYR A 145 -24.58 7.27 1.33
C TYR A 145 -25.50 7.87 0.25
N SER A 146 -25.24 9.14 -0.08
CA SER A 146 -25.85 9.89 -1.16
C SER A 146 -25.56 9.25 -2.52
N LYS A 147 -26.56 9.26 -3.41
CA LYS A 147 -26.46 8.78 -4.80
C LYS A 147 -26.18 9.90 -5.80
N LEU A 148 -25.88 11.12 -5.34
CA LEU A 148 -25.60 12.26 -6.21
C LEU A 148 -24.35 12.05 -7.09
N ILE A 149 -23.35 11.32 -6.58
CA ILE A 149 -22.13 10.98 -7.30
C ILE A 149 -22.08 9.45 -7.43
N ASN A 150 -21.76 8.94 -8.63
CA ASN A 150 -21.65 7.50 -8.84
C ASN A 150 -20.47 6.89 -8.04
N ALA A 151 -20.59 5.61 -7.70
CA ALA A 151 -19.62 4.91 -6.84
C ALA A 151 -18.19 4.91 -7.39
N SER A 152 -18.02 4.78 -8.71
CA SER A 152 -16.70 4.78 -9.36
C SER A 152 -16.01 6.14 -9.21
N THR A 153 -16.72 7.24 -9.45
CA THR A 153 -16.19 8.60 -9.28
C THR A 153 -15.84 8.89 -7.83
N LEU A 154 -16.69 8.50 -6.86
CA LEU A 154 -16.37 8.62 -5.43
C LEU A 154 -15.13 7.80 -5.07
N THR A 155 -15.00 6.59 -5.61
CA THR A 155 -13.84 5.74 -5.41
C THR A 155 -12.56 6.41 -5.90
N THR A 156 -12.57 7.00 -7.10
CA THR A 156 -11.43 7.77 -7.63
C THR A 156 -11.06 8.95 -6.73
N ILE A 157 -12.06 9.71 -6.25
CA ILE A 157 -11.83 10.86 -5.35
C ILE A 157 -11.17 10.39 -4.05
N ILE A 158 -11.73 9.36 -3.40
CA ILE A 158 -11.20 8.83 -2.14
C ILE A 158 -9.78 8.29 -2.33
N LEU A 159 -9.59 7.43 -3.33
CA LEU A 159 -8.29 6.80 -3.60
C LEU A 159 -7.22 7.82 -3.98
N GLY A 160 -7.56 8.79 -4.83
CA GLY A 160 -6.67 9.87 -5.24
C GLY A 160 -6.27 10.78 -4.08
N SER A 161 -7.24 11.13 -3.23
CA SER A 161 -6.99 11.98 -2.05
C SER A 161 -6.05 11.30 -1.06
N ILE A 162 -6.28 10.01 -0.77
CA ILE A 162 -5.42 9.25 0.15
C ILE A 162 -4.03 9.00 -0.47
N ARG A 163 -3.96 8.68 -1.77
CA ARG A 163 -2.67 8.55 -2.48
C ARG A 163 -1.86 9.84 -2.37
N LEU A 164 -2.49 11.01 -2.53
CA LEU A 164 -1.81 12.29 -2.37
C LEU A 164 -1.35 12.53 -0.92
N THR A 165 -2.16 12.17 0.08
CA THR A 165 -1.76 12.26 1.50
C THR A 165 -0.51 11.40 1.79
N VAL A 166 -0.49 10.15 1.31
CA VAL A 166 0.68 9.26 1.45
C VAL A 166 1.91 9.83 0.73
N LEU A 167 1.72 10.41 -0.45
CA LEU A 167 2.82 11.05 -1.21
C LEU A 167 3.40 12.25 -0.45
N LYS A 168 2.55 13.13 0.10
CA LYS A 168 2.99 14.26 0.93
C LYS A 168 3.75 13.79 2.17
N TRP A 169 3.28 12.73 2.82
CA TRP A 169 3.97 12.13 3.96
C TRP A 169 5.37 11.63 3.58
N LYS A 170 5.50 10.89 2.45
CA LYS A 170 6.82 10.48 1.91
C LYS A 170 7.72 11.69 1.64
N GLN A 171 7.21 12.71 0.97
CA GLN A 171 7.98 13.92 0.61
C GLN A 171 8.41 14.73 1.83
N SER A 172 7.66 14.67 2.94
CA SER A 172 8.05 15.29 4.21
C SER A 172 9.23 14.59 4.90
N GLY A 173 9.69 13.44 4.37
CA GLY A 173 10.63 12.55 5.05
C GLY A 173 10.00 11.81 6.22
N HIS A 174 8.71 11.45 6.09
CA HIS A 174 7.93 10.75 7.11
C HIS A 174 7.75 11.52 8.43
N LYS A 175 7.78 12.86 8.40
CA LYS A 175 7.70 13.72 9.59
C LYS A 175 6.29 14.05 10.02
N SER A 176 5.32 13.99 9.11
CA SER A 176 3.91 14.25 9.43
C SER A 176 3.19 13.02 9.98
N ASP A 177 2.04 13.24 10.61
CA ASP A 177 1.18 12.17 11.12
C ASP A 177 0.27 11.65 10.00
N LEU A 178 0.73 10.62 9.30
CA LEU A 178 0.01 10.04 8.17
C LEU A 178 -1.38 9.49 8.57
N VAL A 179 -1.52 8.89 9.76
CA VAL A 179 -2.82 8.34 10.18
C VAL A 179 -3.79 9.48 10.39
N LYS A 180 -3.38 10.51 11.14
CA LYS A 180 -4.23 11.67 11.39
C LYS A 180 -4.63 12.37 10.09
N GLU A 181 -3.67 12.71 9.24
CA GLU A 181 -3.96 13.41 7.98
C GLU A 181 -4.86 12.57 7.05
N GLY A 182 -4.60 11.26 6.95
CA GLY A 182 -5.40 10.36 6.11
C GLY A 182 -6.82 10.16 6.64
N THR A 183 -6.99 10.03 7.95
CA THR A 183 -8.30 9.88 8.59
C THR A 183 -9.13 11.16 8.53
N GLU A 184 -8.51 12.33 8.68
CA GLU A 184 -9.17 13.63 8.50
C GLU A 184 -9.70 13.81 7.06
N VAL A 185 -8.89 13.46 6.06
CA VAL A 185 -9.31 13.49 4.64
C VAL A 185 -10.48 12.55 4.38
N LEU A 186 -10.41 11.31 4.87
CA LEU A 186 -11.51 10.35 4.71
C LEU A 186 -12.77 10.82 5.44
N ALA A 187 -12.64 11.32 6.67
CA ALA A 187 -13.77 11.82 7.45
C ALA A 187 -14.47 13.00 6.77
N ALA A 188 -13.72 13.92 6.16
CA ALA A 188 -14.28 15.01 5.38
C ALA A 188 -15.09 14.51 4.18
N ILE A 189 -14.55 13.54 3.43
CA ILE A 189 -15.26 12.94 2.29
C ILE A 189 -16.51 12.20 2.75
N LEU A 190 -16.41 11.38 3.81
CA LEU A 190 -17.55 10.66 4.39
C LEU A 190 -18.64 11.63 4.83
N LYS A 191 -18.31 12.74 5.49
CA LYS A 191 -19.27 13.79 5.87
C LYS A 191 -20.01 14.40 4.68
N MET A 192 -19.39 14.47 3.50
CA MET A 192 -20.03 14.99 2.29
C MET A 192 -20.99 14.00 1.64
N ILE A 193 -20.82 12.70 1.87
CA ILE A 193 -21.61 11.65 1.22
C ILE A 193 -22.56 10.91 2.16
N GLU A 194 -22.31 10.90 3.47
CA GLU A 194 -23.20 10.29 4.47
C GLU A 194 -24.51 11.07 4.51
N ASN A 195 -25.63 10.36 4.34
CA ASN A 195 -26.94 10.98 4.49
C ASN A 195 -27.17 11.20 5.99
N ASN A 196 -27.23 12.46 6.41
CA ASN A 196 -27.68 12.79 7.76
C ASN A 196 -29.12 12.29 7.91
N LYS A 197 -29.37 11.41 8.88
CA LYS A 197 -30.74 11.11 9.32
C LYS A 197 -31.36 12.33 9.98
#